data_AF-A0A377G6N2-F1
#
_entry.id   AF-A0A377G6N2-F1
#
_cell.length_a   1.000
_cell.length_b   1.000
_cell.length_c   1.000
_cell.angle_alpha   90.00
_cell.angle_beta   90.00
_cell.angle_gamma   90.00
#
_symmetry.space_group_name_H-M   'P 1'
#
loop_
_entity.id
_entity.type
_entity.pdbx_description
1 polymer ?
#
loop_
_entity_poly.entity_id
_entity_poly.type
_entity_poly.pdbx_seq_one_letter_code
_entity_poly.pdbx_strand_id
1 'polypeptide(L)'
;MLIKKAKEFALIAVATYKNPFIALKTHGFIVNIVIAFTALFHAVFDKSSIAYLYKDKQGNQMFKDGEAKAWELSKCCEQYWSGQSPEKSNLKFLISLRNKIEHRSLPYLDLIVAGYCQAALLNFEEILVNEFGNKHALMANLAMAMQMTRVANEQQTEAMKCFQRENYKVIREYMQTFSDDLSNEIIESQKYRLSVFLVPKIGSRASATDLAIEFVNVTNLDGEELSLQSRHRFDQRCGITI
;
A
#
# COMPACT_ATOMS: atom_id res chain seq x y z
N MET A 1 -8.04 -19.77 12.69
CA MET A 1 -7.35 -18.80 13.57
C MET A 1 -6.54 -17.77 12.79
N LEU A 2 -5.65 -18.20 11.88
CA LEU A 2 -4.75 -17.31 11.13
C LEU A 2 -5.46 -16.27 10.26
N ILE A 3 -6.53 -16.65 9.53
CA ILE A 3 -7.29 -15.70 8.71
C ILE A 3 -7.89 -14.58 9.58
N LYS A 4 -8.46 -14.92 10.75
CA LYS A 4 -9.01 -13.92 11.68
C LYS A 4 -7.90 -12.96 12.13
N LYS A 5 -6.74 -13.49 12.54
CA LYS A 5 -5.56 -12.69 12.91
C LYS A 5 -5.12 -11.77 11.77
N ALA A 6 -4.99 -12.31 10.55
CA ALA A 6 -4.60 -11.53 9.38
C ALA A 6 -5.56 -10.36 9.13
N LYS A 7 -6.87 -10.62 9.21
CA LYS A 7 -7.90 -9.59 9.04
C LYS A 7 -7.86 -8.53 10.14
N GLU A 8 -7.73 -8.93 11.40
CA GLU A 8 -7.66 -8.00 12.53
C GLU A 8 -6.46 -7.05 12.41
N PHE A 9 -5.28 -7.57 12.09
CA PHE A 9 -4.09 -6.73 11.90
C PHE A 9 -4.19 -5.81 10.69
N ALA A 10 -4.81 -6.26 9.58
CA ALA A 10 -5.08 -5.38 8.45
C ALA A 10 -6.03 -4.23 8.84
N LEU A 11 -7.07 -4.50 9.63
CA LEU A 11 -7.99 -3.47 10.13
C LEU A 11 -7.30 -2.51 11.10
N ILE A 12 -6.42 -3.00 11.98
CA ILE A 12 -5.62 -2.16 12.89
C ILE A 12 -4.67 -1.25 12.08
N ALA A 13 -4.05 -1.77 11.02
CA ALA A 13 -3.20 -0.96 10.14
C ALA A 13 -3.99 0.22 9.58
N VAL A 14 -5.19 -0.05 9.06
CA VAL A 14 -6.10 0.96 8.51
C VAL A 14 -6.56 1.96 9.57
N ALA A 15 -6.97 1.49 10.75
CA ALA A 15 -7.40 2.35 11.85
C ALA A 15 -6.28 3.28 12.31
N THR A 16 -5.05 2.76 12.39
CA THR A 16 -3.86 3.54 12.74
C THR A 16 -3.58 4.61 11.69
N TYR A 17 -3.62 4.25 10.41
CA TYR A 17 -3.33 5.17 9.32
C TYR A 17 -4.36 6.30 9.18
N LYS A 18 -5.62 6.02 9.47
CA LYS A 18 -6.72 7.01 9.40
C LYS A 18 -6.76 7.99 10.55
N ASN A 19 -6.11 7.68 11.68
CA ASN A 19 -6.23 8.52 12.86
C ASN A 19 -5.38 9.80 12.71
N PRO A 20 -5.99 10.99 12.63
CA PRO A 20 -5.25 12.24 12.39
C PRO A 20 -4.39 12.65 13.60
N PHE A 21 -4.64 12.08 14.77
CA PHE A 21 -3.90 12.37 16.00
C PHE A 21 -2.63 11.52 16.16
N ILE A 22 -2.43 10.51 15.30
CA ILE A 22 -1.23 9.67 15.32
C ILE A 22 -0.16 10.26 14.40
N ALA A 23 0.91 10.79 14.99
CA ALA A 23 2.04 11.35 14.23
C ALA A 23 2.81 10.27 13.43
N LEU A 24 2.96 9.07 13.99
CA LEU A 24 3.72 7.95 13.39
C LEU A 24 2.80 6.93 12.68
N LYS A 25 1.73 7.43 12.04
CA LYS A 25 0.68 6.57 11.46
C LYS A 25 1.20 5.66 10.35
N THR A 26 2.20 6.11 9.59
CA THR A 26 2.90 5.27 8.59
C THR A 26 3.66 4.11 9.24
N HIS A 27 4.42 4.37 10.32
CA HIS A 27 5.12 3.31 11.04
C HIS A 27 4.15 2.27 11.59
N GLY A 28 3.08 2.74 12.23
CA GLY A 28 2.03 1.88 12.77
C GLY A 28 1.34 1.06 11.67
N PHE A 29 1.06 1.65 10.52
CA PHE A 29 0.51 0.93 9.37
C PHE A 29 1.46 -0.17 8.89
N ILE A 30 2.73 0.15 8.64
CA ILE A 30 3.71 -0.80 8.09
C ILE A 30 3.91 -1.99 9.03
N VAL A 31 3.99 -1.76 10.34
CA VAL A 31 4.11 -2.84 11.33
C VAL A 31 2.90 -3.77 11.26
N ASN A 32 1.70 -3.21 11.32
CA ASN A 32 0.47 -4.00 11.35
C ASN A 32 0.21 -4.72 10.02
N ILE A 33 0.47 -4.10 8.87
CA ILE A 33 0.27 -4.73 7.56
C ILE A 33 1.26 -5.88 7.34
N VAL A 34 2.52 -5.74 7.81
CA VAL A 34 3.50 -6.84 7.75
C VAL A 34 3.04 -8.04 8.58
N ILE A 35 2.50 -7.81 9.77
CA ILE A 35 1.93 -8.90 10.60
C ILE A 35 0.72 -9.52 9.91
N ALA A 36 -0.16 -8.71 9.32
CA ALA A 36 -1.32 -9.17 8.58
C ALA A 36 -0.93 -10.11 7.44
N PHE A 37 0.00 -9.69 6.57
CA PHE A 37 0.48 -10.51 5.46
C PHE A 37 1.18 -11.78 5.92
N THR A 38 1.96 -11.73 7.01
CA THR A 38 2.61 -12.92 7.57
C THR A 38 1.55 -13.95 7.97
N ALA A 39 0.52 -13.54 8.70
CA ALA A 39 -0.58 -14.41 9.09
C ALA A 39 -1.41 -14.91 7.89
N LEU A 40 -1.59 -14.07 6.86
CA LEU A 40 -2.26 -14.45 5.61
C LEU A 40 -1.48 -15.55 4.89
N PHE A 41 -0.17 -15.39 4.69
CA PHE A 41 0.64 -16.39 4.01
C PHE A 41 0.76 -17.69 4.81
N HIS A 42 0.88 -17.61 6.14
CA HIS A 42 0.81 -18.82 6.96
C HIS A 42 -0.51 -19.56 6.76
N ALA A 43 -1.65 -18.84 6.67
CA ALA A 43 -2.94 -19.46 6.37
C ALA A 43 -2.98 -20.10 4.97
N VAL A 44 -2.37 -19.46 3.97
CA VAL A 44 -2.29 -19.97 2.60
C VAL A 44 -1.44 -21.24 2.55
N PHE A 45 -0.28 -21.24 3.23
CA PHE A 45 0.59 -22.41 3.29
C PHE A 45 -0.05 -23.56 4.07
N ASP A 46 -0.75 -23.27 5.17
CA ASP A 46 -1.54 -24.28 5.90
C ASP A 46 -2.61 -24.90 5.00
N LYS A 47 -3.37 -24.08 4.25
CA LYS A 47 -4.38 -24.54 3.29
C LYS A 47 -3.75 -25.46 2.22
N SER A 48 -2.55 -25.14 1.76
CA SER A 48 -1.82 -25.89 0.73
C SER A 48 -0.94 -27.02 1.29
N SER A 49 -1.01 -27.32 2.58
CA SER A 49 -0.16 -28.33 3.26
C SER A 49 1.35 -28.09 3.09
N ILE A 50 1.77 -26.84 2.97
CA ILE A 50 3.17 -26.42 2.88
C ILE A 50 3.65 -26.03 4.29
N ALA A 51 4.66 -26.72 4.79
CA ALA A 51 5.26 -26.38 6.08
C ALA A 51 6.05 -25.06 5.98
N TYR A 52 5.71 -24.08 6.82
CA TYR A 52 6.37 -22.77 6.89
C TYR A 52 7.27 -22.60 8.12
N LEU A 53 7.88 -23.69 8.59
CA LEU A 53 8.80 -23.69 9.73
C LEU A 53 10.24 -23.81 9.23
N TYR A 54 11.16 -23.10 9.89
CA TYR A 54 12.59 -23.28 9.64
C TYR A 54 13.06 -24.66 10.10
N LYS A 55 13.93 -25.27 9.31
CA LYS A 55 14.61 -26.52 9.62
C LYS A 55 16.11 -26.29 9.71
N ASP A 56 16.77 -27.01 10.61
CA ASP A 56 18.22 -27.03 10.71
C ASP A 56 18.85 -27.85 9.56
N LYS A 57 20.18 -27.96 9.55
CA LYS A 57 20.91 -28.72 8.52
C LYS A 57 20.61 -30.22 8.55
N GLN A 58 20.06 -30.75 9.65
CA GLN A 58 19.70 -32.15 9.83
C GLN A 58 18.22 -32.41 9.50
N GLY A 59 17.46 -31.36 9.16
CA GLY A 59 16.03 -31.44 8.84
C GLY A 59 15.11 -31.31 10.05
N ASN A 60 15.64 -31.08 11.25
CA ASN A 60 14.85 -30.91 12.46
C ASN A 60 14.28 -29.49 12.54
N GLN A 61 13.11 -29.32 13.16
CA GLN A 61 12.52 -28.01 13.35
C GLN A 61 13.41 -27.13 14.24
N MET A 62 13.64 -25.89 13.79
CA MET A 62 14.33 -24.90 14.60
C MET A 62 13.35 -24.30 15.60
N PHE A 63 13.78 -24.19 16.87
CA PHE A 63 13.04 -23.51 17.91
C PHE A 63 13.74 -22.20 18.27
N LYS A 64 12.95 -21.18 18.61
CA LYS A 64 13.43 -19.92 19.17
C LYS A 64 12.48 -19.54 20.31
N ASP A 65 13.05 -19.24 21.48
CA ASP A 65 12.28 -18.83 22.67
C ASP A 65 11.17 -19.82 23.08
N GLY A 66 11.40 -21.13 22.84
CA GLY A 66 10.46 -22.21 23.16
C GLY A 66 9.40 -22.50 22.09
N GLU A 67 9.34 -21.70 21.01
CA GLU A 67 8.39 -21.88 19.92
C GLU A 67 9.08 -22.29 18.62
N ALA A 68 8.39 -23.06 17.77
CA ALA A 68 8.89 -23.40 16.46
C ALA A 68 9.06 -22.13 15.62
N LYS A 69 10.25 -21.94 15.05
CA LYS A 69 10.59 -20.72 14.30
C LYS A 69 9.86 -20.74 12.95
N ALA A 70 8.75 -20.02 12.87
CA ALA A 70 8.02 -19.81 11.62
C ALA A 70 8.77 -18.86 10.67
N TRP A 71 8.48 -18.98 9.38
CA TRP A 71 8.96 -18.07 8.35
C TRP A 71 8.43 -16.65 8.58
N GLU A 72 9.31 -15.68 8.51
CA GLU A 72 8.96 -14.27 8.43
C GLU A 72 8.41 -13.90 7.03
N LEU A 73 7.77 -12.74 6.94
CA LEU A 73 7.12 -12.26 5.71
C LEU A 73 8.04 -12.33 4.48
N SER A 74 9.30 -11.91 4.60
CA SER A 74 10.25 -11.96 3.48
C SER A 74 10.38 -13.36 2.91
N LYS A 75 10.54 -14.39 3.76
CA LYS A 75 10.60 -15.78 3.33
C LYS A 75 9.26 -16.25 2.77
N CYS A 76 8.13 -15.87 3.36
CA CYS A 76 6.81 -16.16 2.80
C CYS A 76 6.65 -15.61 1.38
N CYS A 77 7.07 -14.37 1.12
CA CYS A 77 7.03 -13.75 -0.21
C CYS A 77 7.89 -14.51 -1.23
N GLU A 78 9.07 -15.01 -0.83
CA GLU A 78 9.92 -15.81 -1.72
C GLU A 78 9.32 -17.19 -2.04
N GLN A 79 8.46 -17.73 -1.17
CA GLN A 79 7.82 -19.02 -1.38
C GLN A 79 6.49 -18.91 -2.13
N TYR A 80 5.74 -17.82 -1.93
CA TYR A 80 4.45 -17.61 -2.60
C TYR A 80 4.61 -17.18 -4.06
N TRP A 81 5.60 -16.32 -4.38
CA TRP A 81 5.85 -15.85 -5.74
C TRP A 81 7.16 -16.41 -6.31
N SER A 82 7.07 -17.12 -7.44
CA SER A 82 8.19 -17.77 -8.16
C SER A 82 9.12 -16.81 -8.92
N GLY A 83 8.99 -15.49 -8.73
CA GLY A 83 9.79 -14.48 -9.39
C GLY A 83 9.61 -13.10 -8.77
N GLN A 84 9.96 -12.06 -9.52
CA GLN A 84 9.63 -10.69 -9.17
C GLN A 84 8.18 -10.41 -9.59
N SER A 85 7.41 -9.75 -8.71
CA SER A 85 6.06 -9.26 -9.04
C SER A 85 5.85 -7.88 -8.41
N PRO A 86 4.87 -7.09 -8.87
CA PRO A 86 4.52 -5.82 -8.26
C PRO A 86 4.16 -5.93 -6.77
N GLU A 87 3.37 -6.94 -6.40
CA GLU A 87 2.95 -7.17 -5.01
C GLU A 87 4.14 -7.55 -4.12
N LYS A 88 4.99 -8.46 -4.61
CA LYS A 88 6.22 -8.86 -3.91
C LYS A 88 7.16 -7.68 -3.71
N SER A 89 7.32 -6.85 -4.74
CA SER A 89 8.18 -5.66 -4.72
C SER A 89 7.64 -4.60 -3.77
N ASN A 90 6.31 -4.39 -3.73
CA ASN A 90 5.65 -3.51 -2.76
C ASN A 90 5.91 -3.97 -1.32
N LEU A 91 5.74 -5.26 -1.02
CA LEU A 91 6.01 -5.79 0.33
C LEU A 91 7.48 -5.67 0.72
N LYS A 92 8.41 -6.00 -0.21
CA LYS A 92 9.85 -5.82 0.02
C LYS A 92 10.20 -4.36 0.29
N PHE A 93 9.57 -3.43 -0.43
CA PHE A 93 9.73 -2.00 -0.21
C PHE A 93 9.29 -1.63 1.22
N LEU A 94 8.08 -2.00 1.64
CA LEU A 94 7.56 -1.64 2.97
C LEU A 94 8.36 -2.26 4.12
N ILE A 95 8.77 -3.53 3.99
CA ILE A 95 9.62 -4.22 4.99
C ILE A 95 10.97 -3.50 5.15
N SER A 96 11.58 -3.10 4.04
CA SER A 96 12.87 -2.42 4.05
C SER A 96 12.74 -0.97 4.54
N LEU A 97 11.68 -0.28 4.13
CA LEU A 97 11.34 1.06 4.58
C LEU A 97 11.19 1.11 6.10
N ARG A 98 10.52 0.13 6.71
CA ARG A 98 10.37 0.01 8.18
C ARG A 98 11.71 0.19 8.91
N ASN A 99 12.76 -0.51 8.47
CA ASN A 99 14.09 -0.44 9.08
C ASN A 99 14.74 0.94 8.90
N LYS A 100 14.47 1.61 7.78
CA LYS A 100 15.06 2.93 7.48
C LYS A 100 14.41 4.05 8.29
N ILE A 101 13.12 3.93 8.59
CA ILE A 101 12.34 4.96 9.30
C ILE A 101 12.32 4.75 10.82
N GLU A 102 12.80 3.60 11.32
CA GLU A 102 12.72 3.19 12.74
C GLU A 102 13.29 4.24 13.71
N HIS A 103 14.44 4.84 13.37
CA HIS A 103 15.11 5.84 14.21
C HIS A 103 14.89 7.27 13.73
N ARG A 104 13.88 7.54 12.89
CA ARG A 104 13.70 8.84 12.23
C ARG A 104 12.28 9.37 12.41
N SER A 105 12.20 10.62 12.87
CA SER A 105 10.97 11.41 12.78
C SER A 105 10.97 12.17 11.45
N LEU A 106 10.10 11.75 10.53
CA LEU A 106 9.98 12.31 9.19
C LEU A 106 8.54 12.84 9.02
N PRO A 107 8.32 14.15 9.25
CA PRO A 107 7.06 14.80 8.90
C PRO A 107 6.61 14.47 7.47
N TYR A 108 5.32 14.43 7.15
CA TYR A 108 4.85 14.19 5.77
C TYR A 108 5.28 12.87 5.10
N LEU A 109 5.94 11.95 5.81
CA LEU A 109 6.31 10.63 5.28
C LEU A 109 5.07 9.89 4.77
N ASP A 110 3.96 10.04 5.49
CA ASP A 110 2.63 9.55 5.09
C ASP A 110 2.24 10.00 3.69
N LEU A 111 2.43 11.27 3.32
CA LEU A 111 2.11 11.77 1.98
C LEU A 111 2.99 11.15 0.90
N ILE A 112 4.27 10.91 1.20
CA ILE A 112 5.25 10.35 0.26
C ILE A 112 4.95 8.87 -0.02
N VAL A 113 4.57 8.10 1.02
CA VAL A 113 4.45 6.64 0.93
C VAL A 113 3.01 6.13 0.91
N ALA A 114 2.01 7.03 0.90
CA ALA A 114 0.59 6.69 0.87
C ALA A 114 0.24 5.70 -0.25
N GLY A 115 0.75 5.93 -1.47
CA GLY A 115 0.49 5.06 -2.61
C GLY A 115 0.98 3.61 -2.40
N TYR A 116 2.11 3.43 -1.71
CA TYR A 116 2.63 2.09 -1.39
C TYR A 116 1.79 1.40 -0.32
N CYS A 117 1.36 2.15 0.71
CA CYS A 117 0.49 1.62 1.77
C CYS A 117 -0.87 1.20 1.22
N GLN A 118 -1.45 2.01 0.33
CA GLN A 118 -2.71 1.72 -0.34
C GLN A 118 -2.61 0.49 -1.24
N ALA A 119 -1.55 0.40 -2.06
CA ALA A 119 -1.29 -0.78 -2.88
C ALA A 119 -1.16 -2.05 -2.04
N ALA A 120 -0.43 -1.99 -0.91
CA ALA A 120 -0.29 -3.13 0.00
C ALA A 120 -1.64 -3.63 0.53
N LEU A 121 -2.52 -2.71 0.92
CA LEU A 121 -3.84 -3.05 1.45
C LEU A 121 -4.75 -3.67 0.36
N LEU A 122 -4.73 -3.13 -0.84
CA LEU A 122 -5.47 -3.68 -1.99
C LEU A 122 -4.97 -5.08 -2.35
N ASN A 123 -3.65 -5.25 -2.44
CA ASN A 123 -3.03 -6.55 -2.69
C ASN A 123 -3.38 -7.57 -1.59
N PHE A 124 -3.44 -7.12 -0.34
CA PHE A 124 -3.82 -7.98 0.79
C PHE A 124 -5.24 -8.51 0.60
N GLU A 125 -6.19 -7.63 0.29
CA GLU A 125 -7.58 -8.02 0.07
C GLU A 125 -7.74 -8.91 -1.15
N GLU A 126 -7.05 -8.60 -2.26
CA GLU A 126 -7.04 -9.42 -3.48
C GLU A 126 -6.56 -10.84 -3.18
N ILE A 127 -5.41 -11.01 -2.50
CA ILE A 127 -4.89 -12.34 -2.13
C ILE A 127 -5.84 -13.05 -1.17
N LEU A 128 -6.36 -12.35 -0.15
CA LEU A 128 -7.30 -12.93 0.82
C LEU A 128 -8.56 -13.47 0.13
N VAL A 129 -9.13 -12.71 -0.82
CA VAL A 129 -10.32 -13.09 -1.57
C VAL A 129 -10.02 -14.21 -2.55
N ASN A 130 -8.91 -14.14 -3.28
CA ASN A 130 -8.51 -15.17 -4.23
C ASN A 130 -8.25 -16.52 -3.54
N GLU A 131 -7.64 -16.49 -2.36
CA GLU A 131 -7.28 -17.71 -1.63
C GLU A 131 -8.42 -18.27 -0.79
N PHE A 132 -9.27 -17.45 -0.18
CA PHE A 132 -10.28 -17.93 0.78
C PHE A 132 -11.73 -17.66 0.37
N GLY A 133 -11.93 -16.90 -0.72
CA GLY A 133 -13.23 -16.54 -1.28
C GLY A 133 -13.80 -15.23 -0.72
N ASN A 134 -14.78 -14.68 -1.44
CA ASN A 134 -15.39 -13.38 -1.19
C ASN A 134 -15.95 -13.19 0.24
N LYS A 135 -16.36 -14.26 0.93
CA LYS A 135 -16.82 -14.19 2.33
C LYS A 135 -15.75 -13.63 3.30
N HIS A 136 -14.48 -13.70 2.91
CA HIS A 136 -13.37 -13.19 3.70
C HIS A 136 -12.98 -11.75 3.38
N ALA A 137 -13.56 -11.12 2.35
CA ALA A 137 -13.30 -9.72 2.00
C ALA A 137 -13.33 -8.83 3.25
N LEU A 138 -12.41 -7.87 3.29
CA LEU A 138 -12.20 -7.04 4.47
C LEU A 138 -13.24 -5.93 4.58
N MET A 139 -13.72 -5.42 3.43
CA MET A 139 -14.93 -4.63 3.17
C MET A 139 -14.66 -3.84 1.88
N ALA A 140 -15.65 -3.68 1.00
CA ALA A 140 -15.54 -2.99 -0.30
C ALA A 140 -15.01 -1.52 -0.25
N ASN A 141 -14.89 -0.91 0.93
CA ASN A 141 -14.54 0.51 1.12
C ASN A 141 -13.19 0.74 1.84
N LEU A 142 -12.36 -0.28 2.06
CA LEU A 142 -11.15 -0.14 2.89
C LEU A 142 -10.08 0.77 2.26
N ALA A 143 -9.86 0.66 0.95
CA ALA A 143 -8.92 1.49 0.20
C ALA A 143 -9.40 2.96 0.06
N MET A 144 -10.71 3.16 -0.13
CA MET A 144 -11.31 4.51 -0.17
C MET A 144 -11.14 5.26 1.15
N ALA A 145 -11.18 4.56 2.27
CA ALA A 145 -11.26 5.21 3.55
C ALA A 145 -9.89 5.71 4.07
N MET A 146 -8.75 5.25 3.53
CA MET A 146 -7.43 5.79 3.88
C MET A 146 -7.16 7.19 3.29
N GLN A 147 -7.94 7.62 2.29
CA GLN A 147 -7.74 8.88 1.56
C GLN A 147 -8.89 9.86 1.79
N MET A 148 -8.96 10.44 2.99
CA MET A 148 -9.89 11.53 3.30
C MET A 148 -9.23 12.64 4.13
N THR A 149 -7.93 12.90 3.95
CA THR A 149 -7.38 14.22 4.31
C THR A 149 -7.38 15.07 3.06
N ARG A 150 -8.19 16.13 3.06
CA ARG A 150 -8.05 17.25 2.14
C ARG A 150 -6.69 17.87 2.43
N VAL A 151 -5.65 17.37 1.78
CA VAL A 151 -4.32 17.96 1.90
C VAL A 151 -4.42 19.28 1.16
N ALA A 152 -4.50 20.39 1.90
CA ALA A 152 -4.44 21.72 1.31
C ALA A 152 -3.21 21.79 0.39
N ASN A 153 -3.31 22.47 -0.76
CA ASN A 153 -2.20 22.59 -1.71
C ASN A 153 -0.90 23.07 -1.02
N GLU A 154 -1.03 23.86 0.04
CA GLU A 154 0.05 24.30 0.92
C GLU A 154 0.78 23.14 1.62
N GLN A 155 0.05 22.16 2.17
CA GLN A 155 0.65 20.99 2.81
C GLN A 155 1.35 20.07 1.80
N GLN A 156 0.82 19.92 0.58
CA GLN A 156 1.52 19.19 -0.48
C GLN A 156 2.80 19.89 -0.90
N THR A 157 2.74 21.21 -1.05
CA THR A 157 3.88 22.04 -1.41
C THR A 157 4.96 21.99 -0.32
N GLU A 158 4.55 22.08 0.96
CA GLU A 158 5.48 21.98 2.08
C GLU A 158 6.05 20.57 2.24
N ALA A 159 5.25 19.54 2.00
CA ALA A 159 5.74 18.16 1.95
C ALA A 159 6.80 17.99 0.86
N MET A 160 6.60 18.57 -0.32
CA MET A 160 7.58 18.53 -1.41
C MET A 160 8.86 19.28 -1.03
N LYS A 161 8.76 20.46 -0.41
CA LYS A 161 9.92 21.21 0.10
C LYS A 161 10.67 20.43 1.18
N CYS A 162 9.95 19.90 2.17
CA CYS A 162 10.50 19.06 3.23
C CYS A 162 11.19 17.83 2.65
N PHE A 163 10.57 17.18 1.66
CA PHE A 163 11.13 16.02 1.01
C PHE A 163 12.46 16.30 0.31
N GLN A 164 12.79 17.54 -0.03
CA GLN A 164 14.10 17.91 -0.58
C GLN A 164 15.17 18.18 0.49
N ARG A 165 14.79 18.34 1.77
CA ARG A 165 15.73 18.60 2.86
C ARG A 165 16.62 17.38 3.15
N GLU A 166 17.75 17.61 3.80
CA GLU A 166 18.77 16.57 4.05
C GLU A 166 18.26 15.42 4.92
N ASN A 167 17.32 15.67 5.83
CA ASN A 167 16.72 14.65 6.68
C ASN A 167 15.97 13.55 5.90
N TYR A 168 15.50 13.83 4.67
CA TYR A 168 14.85 12.85 3.78
C TYR A 168 15.79 12.23 2.76
N LYS A 169 17.05 12.67 2.68
CA LYS A 169 18.00 12.17 1.67
C LYS A 169 18.10 10.66 1.67
N VAL A 170 18.20 10.05 2.85
CA VAL A 170 18.24 8.59 3.01
C VAL A 170 16.99 7.90 2.46
N ILE A 171 15.82 8.52 2.56
CA ILE A 171 14.58 7.98 1.98
C ILE A 171 14.55 8.20 0.47
N ARG A 172 14.98 9.36 -0.03
CA ARG A 172 15.08 9.63 -1.47
C ARG A 172 16.01 8.64 -2.17
N GLU A 173 17.22 8.50 -1.65
CA GLU A 173 18.23 7.56 -2.14
C GLU A 173 17.69 6.13 -2.07
N TYR A 174 17.07 5.75 -0.96
CA TYR A 174 16.45 4.43 -0.83
C TYR A 174 15.36 4.19 -1.88
N MET A 175 14.44 5.14 -2.08
CA MET A 175 13.36 5.01 -3.08
C MET A 175 13.91 4.94 -4.51
N GLN A 176 14.96 5.71 -4.80
CA GLN A 176 15.62 5.70 -6.11
C GLN A 176 16.31 4.36 -6.35
N THR A 177 17.24 3.97 -5.47
CA THR A 177 17.97 2.69 -5.58
C THR A 177 17.01 1.50 -5.64
N PHE A 178 15.95 1.50 -4.83
CA PHE A 178 14.97 0.41 -4.88
C PHE A 178 14.24 0.36 -6.22
N SER A 179 13.94 1.51 -6.82
CA SER A 179 13.27 1.57 -8.12
C SER A 179 14.20 1.21 -9.28
N ASP A 180 15.48 1.57 -9.20
CA ASP A 180 16.49 1.25 -10.23
C ASP A 180 16.68 -0.27 -10.42
N ASP A 181 16.38 -1.06 -9.37
CA ASP A 181 16.43 -2.54 -9.38
C ASP A 181 15.13 -3.20 -9.92
N LEU A 182 14.12 -2.42 -10.33
CA LEU A 182 12.83 -2.91 -10.82
C LEU A 182 12.66 -2.66 -12.32
N SER A 183 11.91 -3.53 -12.99
CA SER A 183 11.47 -3.28 -14.36
C SER A 183 10.40 -2.16 -14.40
N ASN A 184 10.32 -1.46 -15.54
CA ASN A 184 9.30 -0.43 -15.76
C ASN A 184 7.86 -0.97 -15.58
N GLU A 185 7.61 -2.21 -16.00
CA GLU A 185 6.33 -2.89 -15.82
C GLU A 185 5.90 -2.99 -14.34
N ILE A 186 6.87 -3.22 -13.45
CA ILE A 186 6.61 -3.25 -12.01
C ILE A 186 6.36 -1.84 -11.48
N ILE A 187 7.19 -0.87 -11.89
CA ILE A 187 7.11 0.51 -11.41
C ILE A 187 5.77 1.16 -11.78
N GLU A 188 5.28 0.90 -12.99
CA GLU A 188 4.02 1.44 -13.51
C GLU A 188 2.78 0.72 -12.96
N SER A 189 2.96 -0.42 -12.29
CA SER A 189 1.85 -1.20 -11.74
C SER A 189 1.24 -0.54 -10.50
N GLN A 190 -0.09 -0.41 -10.50
CA GLN A 190 -0.85 0.04 -9.33
C GLN A 190 -0.72 -0.90 -8.12
N LYS A 191 -0.34 -2.17 -8.37
CA LYS A 191 -0.03 -3.17 -7.35
C LYS A 191 1.32 -2.93 -6.68
N TYR A 192 2.25 -2.23 -7.34
CA TYR A 192 3.48 -1.77 -6.70
C TYR A 192 3.25 -0.47 -5.93
N ARG A 193 2.59 0.51 -6.55
CA ARG A 193 2.26 1.80 -5.95
C ARG A 193 0.98 2.35 -6.56
N LEU A 194 -0.03 2.59 -5.73
CA LEU A 194 -1.26 3.23 -6.16
C LEU A 194 -0.99 4.72 -6.47
N SER A 195 -1.23 5.11 -7.71
CA SER A 195 -1.08 6.48 -8.20
C SER A 195 -2.33 6.86 -9.00
N VAL A 196 -3.23 7.60 -8.36
CA VAL A 196 -4.56 7.95 -8.89
C VAL A 196 -4.79 9.47 -8.83
N PHE A 197 -5.56 9.98 -9.78
CA PHE A 197 -6.08 11.34 -9.77
C PHE A 197 -7.58 11.31 -9.45
N LEU A 198 -8.02 12.10 -8.47
CA LEU A 198 -9.43 12.31 -8.18
C LEU A 198 -9.89 13.58 -8.91
N VAL A 199 -10.79 13.41 -9.87
CA VAL A 199 -11.38 14.54 -10.61
C VAL A 199 -12.82 14.74 -10.10
N PRO A 200 -13.17 15.91 -9.56
CA PRO A 200 -14.54 16.16 -9.13
C PRO A 200 -15.48 16.19 -10.33
N LYS A 201 -16.61 15.48 -10.24
CA LYS A 201 -17.69 15.54 -11.24
C LYS A 201 -18.44 16.85 -11.05
N ILE A 202 -18.18 17.83 -11.92
CA ILE A 202 -18.84 19.15 -11.90
C ILE A 202 -19.85 19.17 -13.07
N GLY A 203 -21.12 19.46 -12.79
CA GLY A 203 -22.11 19.78 -13.82
C GLY A 203 -22.99 18.64 -14.36
N SER A 204 -22.90 17.39 -13.87
CA SER A 204 -23.98 16.42 -14.10
C SER A 204 -25.06 16.59 -13.04
N ARG A 205 -26.35 16.53 -13.43
CA ARG A 205 -27.43 16.35 -12.43
C ARG A 205 -27.12 15.06 -11.69
N ALA A 206 -26.87 15.17 -10.37
CA ALA A 206 -26.70 14.01 -9.51
C ALA A 206 -27.92 13.10 -9.68
N SER A 207 -27.71 11.93 -10.31
CA SER A 207 -28.76 10.92 -10.39
C SER A 207 -28.77 10.12 -9.08
N ALA A 208 -29.91 9.54 -8.71
CA ALA A 208 -30.00 8.66 -7.54
C ALA A 208 -29.12 7.39 -7.66
N THR A 209 -28.55 7.15 -8.85
CA THR A 209 -27.67 6.01 -9.17
C THR A 209 -26.20 6.38 -9.31
N ASP A 210 -25.84 7.66 -9.18
CA ASP A 210 -24.44 8.08 -9.28
C ASP A 210 -23.63 7.54 -8.09
N LEU A 211 -22.58 6.77 -8.38
CA LEU A 211 -21.65 6.30 -7.36
C LEU A 211 -20.81 7.49 -6.85
N ALA A 212 -20.52 7.51 -5.56
CA ALA A 212 -19.71 8.58 -4.96
C ALA A 212 -18.29 8.68 -5.56
N ILE A 213 -17.76 7.56 -6.06
CA ILE A 213 -16.49 7.48 -6.79
C ILE A 213 -16.68 6.49 -7.94
N GLU A 214 -16.28 6.91 -9.14
CA GLU A 214 -16.31 6.10 -10.35
C GLU A 214 -14.87 5.85 -10.83
N PHE A 215 -14.53 4.59 -11.11
CA PHE A 215 -13.26 4.24 -11.73
C PHE A 215 -13.40 4.35 -13.24
N VAL A 216 -12.64 5.26 -13.84
CA VAL A 216 -12.66 5.50 -15.28
C VAL A 216 -11.36 4.97 -15.87
N ASN A 217 -11.47 4.04 -16.81
CA ASN A 217 -10.31 3.62 -17.60
C ASN A 217 -10.09 4.63 -18.73
N VAL A 218 -8.99 5.38 -18.64
CA VAL A 218 -8.64 6.45 -19.60
C VAL A 218 -8.48 5.92 -21.03
N THR A 219 -8.12 4.65 -21.23
CA THR A 219 -8.03 4.05 -22.57
C THR A 219 -9.38 3.84 -23.24
N ASN A 220 -10.46 3.85 -22.47
CA ASN A 220 -11.82 3.60 -22.95
C ASN A 220 -12.67 4.88 -23.02
N LEU A 221 -12.07 6.04 -22.73
CA LEU A 221 -12.77 7.31 -22.83
C LEU A 221 -12.78 7.81 -24.28
N ASP A 222 -13.92 8.36 -24.70
CA ASP A 222 -14.01 9.06 -25.97
C ASP A 222 -13.22 10.40 -25.95
N GLY A 223 -12.95 10.94 -27.13
CA GLY A 223 -12.13 12.15 -27.28
C GLY A 223 -12.77 13.40 -26.64
N GLU A 224 -14.09 13.45 -26.48
CA GLU A 224 -14.81 14.58 -25.90
C GLU A 224 -14.79 14.54 -24.36
N GLU A 225 -14.99 13.38 -23.73
CA GLU A 225 -14.87 13.17 -22.28
C GLU A 225 -13.42 13.38 -21.81
N LEU A 226 -12.43 12.96 -22.59
CA LEU A 226 -11.02 13.29 -22.36
C LEU A 226 -10.77 14.80 -22.40
N SER A 227 -11.43 15.53 -23.31
CA SER A 227 -11.27 16.98 -23.47
C SER A 227 -11.91 17.79 -22.33
N LEU A 228 -13.07 17.35 -21.83
CA LEU A 228 -13.75 17.95 -20.67
C LEU A 228 -12.93 17.73 -19.39
N GLN A 229 -12.46 16.50 -19.15
CA GLN A 229 -11.65 16.17 -17.98
C GLN A 229 -10.24 16.80 -18.02
N SER A 230 -9.67 17.02 -19.21
CA SER A 230 -8.37 17.70 -19.38
C SER A 230 -8.46 19.23 -19.29
N ARG A 231 -9.54 19.86 -19.77
CA ARG A 231 -9.81 21.29 -19.59
C ARG A 231 -9.92 21.68 -18.11
N HIS A 232 -10.57 20.85 -17.30
CA HIS A 232 -10.65 21.08 -15.84
C HIS A 232 -9.34 20.79 -15.10
N ARG A 233 -8.43 19.99 -15.69
CA ARG A 233 -7.06 19.81 -15.19
C ARG A 233 -6.23 21.11 -15.29
N PHE A 234 -6.57 22.00 -16.21
CA PHE A 234 -5.96 23.32 -16.36
C PHE A 234 -6.60 24.40 -15.46
N ASP A 235 -7.90 24.31 -15.20
CA ASP A 235 -8.60 25.33 -14.39
C ASP A 235 -8.17 25.32 -12.91
N GLN A 236 -7.71 24.16 -12.40
CA GLN A 236 -7.09 24.08 -11.06
C GLN A 236 -5.61 24.49 -11.01
N ARG A 237 -4.97 24.77 -12.16
CA ARG A 237 -3.63 25.39 -12.22
C ARG A 237 -3.68 26.93 -12.19
N CYS A 238 -4.85 27.54 -12.35
CA CYS A 238 -5.03 28.99 -12.22
C CYS A 238 -5.19 29.39 -10.75
N GLY A 239 -4.09 29.27 -10.02
CA GLY A 239 -3.85 29.90 -8.72
C GLY A 239 -2.37 30.24 -8.51
N ILE A 240 -1.57 30.24 -9.58
CA ILE A 240 -0.17 30.66 -9.58
C ILE A 240 -0.07 31.83 -10.54
N THR A 241 -0.25 33.04 -10.00
CA THR A 241 0.34 34.24 -10.57
C THR A 241 1.71 34.41 -9.91
N ILE A 242 2.78 34.11 -10.64
CA ILE A 242 3.96 34.98 -10.77
C ILE A 242 4.37 34.93 -12.24
#